data_AF-A0A1M7NIH1-F1
#
_entry.id   AF-A0A1M7NIH1-F1
#
_cell.length_a   1.000
_cell.length_b   1.000
_cell.length_c   1.000
_cell.angle_alpha   90.00
_cell.angle_beta   90.00
_cell.angle_gamma   90.00
#
_symmetry.space_group_name_H-M   'P 1'
#
loop_
_entity.id
_entity.type
_entity.pdbx_description
1 polymer ?
#
loop_
_entity_poly.entity_id
_entity_poly.type
_entity_poly.pdbx_seq_one_letter_code
_entity_poly.pdbx_strand_id
1 'polypeptide(L)'
;MTGQNRPTQNRPGHVGPVHIGQIACWQGVAAGLIAAIGRDPLVLLGAGLLATAVLAVTAVRVDGRWAYEWIGLAGRYSYRRRRWPATPDPAHGRSLDLANGRTAGTATGAGSGAEPGILAAVSPGARIGELDLDTSIAIGVVTHEAGLTAVLEVESTVDGSVTLPSPLALLPMAEAGESPITAQALIEVVPAPVDTTLGTDVEQSYRSLHPTPPPARRHGWIALQATRTADGAGTGGQELGTVLTSAIRRTRRRLEKAGFTTRVLDRDELADTLDELGADRPDPTNGAPPSGAMAEEWAHWRTPTCAQTTLAVVNWPDPSIGSAAFERLADAAGVPTVLALGIRRADQGVDVQAALRLTSATRHDVDRAVHEVRACAAATGLRLRRLDGEQAHGVAATLPLGGFLR
;
A
#
# COMPACT_ATOMS: atom_id res chain seq x y z
N MET A 1 -25.81 21.50 13.02
CA MET A 1 -26.15 20.43 12.07
C MET A 1 -24.86 19.85 11.52
N THR A 2 -24.33 18.84 12.19
CA THR A 2 -23.04 18.21 11.90
C THR A 2 -23.24 17.15 10.80
N GLY A 3 -23.00 17.55 9.55
CA GLY A 3 -22.96 16.63 8.42
C GLY A 3 -21.79 15.66 8.59
N GLN A 4 -22.12 14.40 8.89
CA GLN A 4 -21.16 13.32 9.07
C GLN A 4 -20.62 12.94 7.68
N ASN A 5 -19.48 13.54 7.30
CA ASN A 5 -18.77 13.26 6.05
C ASN A 5 -18.32 11.79 6.04
N ARG A 6 -19.15 10.90 5.50
CA ARG A 6 -18.75 9.53 5.19
C ARG A 6 -17.75 9.57 4.03
N PRO A 7 -16.59 8.92 4.14
CA PRO A 7 -15.69 8.77 3.00
C PRO A 7 -16.41 7.96 1.91
N THR A 8 -16.80 8.63 0.83
CA THR A 8 -17.44 8.00 -0.33
C THR A 8 -16.35 7.40 -1.20
N GLN A 9 -16.19 6.08 -1.16
CA GLN A 9 -15.37 5.36 -2.14
C GLN A 9 -16.16 5.26 -3.46
N ASN A 10 -16.19 6.35 -4.22
CA ASN A 10 -16.82 6.37 -5.55
C ASN A 10 -15.96 5.54 -6.51
N ARG A 11 -16.46 4.35 -6.90
CA ARG A 11 -15.94 3.59 -8.03
C ARG A 11 -16.75 3.97 -9.28
N PRO A 12 -16.13 4.52 -10.34
CA PRO A 12 -16.84 4.83 -11.59
C PRO A 12 -17.49 3.56 -12.19
N GLY A 13 -18.68 3.68 -12.79
CA GLY A 13 -19.37 2.59 -13.52
C GLY A 13 -20.46 1.81 -12.77
N HIS A 14 -20.83 2.22 -11.55
CA HIS A 14 -21.85 1.54 -10.73
C HIS A 14 -23.14 2.36 -10.63
N VAL A 15 -24.30 1.69 -10.73
CA VAL A 15 -25.61 2.26 -10.37
C VAL A 15 -26.10 1.50 -9.14
N GLY A 16 -25.80 2.03 -7.94
CA GLY A 16 -26.03 1.30 -6.69
C GLY A 16 -25.08 0.11 -6.52
N PRO A 17 -25.53 -1.04 -5.98
CA PRO A 17 -24.66 -2.21 -5.77
C PRO A 17 -24.35 -3.02 -7.04
N VAL A 18 -24.90 -2.66 -8.22
CA VAL A 18 -24.87 -3.46 -9.45
C VAL A 18 -24.16 -2.70 -10.59
N HIS A 19 -23.32 -3.41 -11.35
CA HIS A 19 -22.60 -2.86 -12.50
C HIS A 19 -23.48 -2.85 -13.76
N ILE A 20 -23.40 -1.81 -14.58
CA ILE A 20 -24.20 -1.70 -15.83
C ILE A 20 -23.98 -2.92 -16.75
N GLY A 21 -22.76 -3.46 -16.77
CA GLY A 21 -22.41 -4.67 -17.51
C GLY A 21 -23.14 -5.95 -17.05
N GLN A 22 -23.53 -6.07 -15.77
CA GLN A 22 -24.30 -7.22 -15.28
C GLN A 22 -25.71 -7.22 -15.87
N ILE A 23 -26.33 -6.05 -16.01
CA ILE A 23 -27.66 -5.89 -16.60
C ILE A 23 -27.65 -6.33 -18.07
N ALA A 24 -26.65 -5.90 -18.84
CA ALA A 24 -26.49 -6.29 -20.23
C ALA A 24 -26.26 -7.81 -20.39
N CYS A 25 -25.47 -8.42 -19.49
CA CYS A 25 -25.26 -9.88 -19.46
C CYS A 25 -26.57 -10.64 -19.20
N TRP A 26 -27.38 -10.20 -18.24
CA TRP A 26 -28.67 -10.83 -17.94
C TRP A 26 -29.65 -10.73 -19.11
N GLN A 27 -29.68 -9.58 -19.81
CA GLN A 27 -30.48 -9.42 -21.03
C GLN A 27 -30.02 -10.36 -22.15
N GLY A 28 -28.71 -10.52 -22.35
CA GLY A 28 -28.16 -11.47 -23.32
C GLY A 28 -28.53 -12.93 -23.02
N VAL A 29 -28.45 -13.34 -21.75
CA VAL A 29 -28.87 -14.68 -21.30
C VAL A 29 -30.36 -14.91 -21.57
N ALA A 30 -31.22 -13.93 -21.25
CA ALA A 30 -32.65 -14.02 -21.50
C ALA A 30 -32.96 -14.16 -23.00
N ALA A 31 -32.31 -13.35 -23.85
CA ALA A 31 -32.46 -13.44 -25.30
C ALA A 31 -31.99 -14.81 -25.86
N GLY A 32 -30.87 -15.33 -25.37
CA GLY A 32 -30.35 -16.64 -25.75
C GLY A 32 -31.28 -17.80 -25.36
N LEU A 33 -31.86 -17.75 -24.16
CA LEU A 33 -32.84 -18.75 -23.73
C LEU A 33 -34.12 -18.69 -24.57
N ILE A 34 -34.62 -17.49 -24.88
CA ILE A 34 -35.79 -17.31 -25.76
C ILE A 34 -35.51 -17.87 -27.17
N ALA A 35 -34.33 -17.61 -27.73
CA ALA A 35 -33.95 -18.11 -29.05
C ALA A 35 -33.77 -19.64 -29.11
N ALA A 36 -33.54 -20.29 -27.96
CA ALA A 36 -33.42 -21.74 -27.86
C ALA A 36 -34.78 -22.45 -27.78
N ILE A 37 -35.89 -21.73 -27.52
CA ILE A 37 -37.24 -22.30 -27.45
C ILE A 37 -37.61 -22.86 -28.84
N GLY A 38 -37.99 -24.14 -28.88
CA GLY A 38 -38.33 -24.85 -30.12
C GLY A 38 -37.14 -25.47 -30.86
N ARG A 39 -35.93 -25.44 -30.29
CA ARG A 39 -34.74 -26.18 -30.78
C ARG A 39 -34.64 -27.57 -30.13
N ASP A 40 -33.65 -28.34 -30.59
CA ASP A 40 -33.29 -29.65 -30.04
C ASP A 40 -33.08 -29.59 -28.50
N PRO A 41 -33.59 -30.58 -27.73
CA PRO A 41 -33.38 -30.67 -26.28
C PRO A 41 -31.93 -30.50 -25.81
N LEU A 42 -30.94 -30.95 -26.59
CA LEU A 42 -29.52 -30.76 -26.25
C LEU A 42 -29.09 -29.29 -26.30
N VAL A 43 -29.64 -28.51 -27.23
CA VAL A 43 -29.39 -27.06 -27.34
C VAL A 43 -30.00 -26.32 -26.16
N LEU A 44 -31.22 -26.72 -25.75
CA LEU A 44 -31.88 -26.17 -24.56
C LEU A 44 -31.09 -26.47 -23.28
N LEU A 45 -30.59 -27.70 -23.12
CA LEU A 45 -29.78 -28.10 -21.97
C LEU A 45 -28.46 -27.31 -21.93
N GLY A 46 -27.77 -27.18 -23.06
CA GLY A 46 -26.56 -26.37 -23.17
C GLY A 46 -26.78 -24.88 -22.86
N ALA A 47 -27.85 -24.29 -23.41
CA ALA A 47 -28.22 -22.90 -23.14
C ALA A 47 -28.61 -22.69 -21.67
N GLY A 48 -29.32 -23.63 -21.05
CA GLY A 48 -29.66 -23.60 -19.63
C GLY A 48 -28.45 -23.69 -18.71
N LEU A 49 -27.49 -24.57 -19.01
CA LEU A 49 -26.23 -24.66 -18.27
C LEU A 49 -25.40 -23.37 -18.39
N LEU A 50 -25.29 -22.81 -19.60
CA LEU A 50 -24.58 -21.55 -19.82
C LEU A 50 -25.25 -20.38 -19.08
N ALA A 51 -26.59 -20.29 -19.15
CA ALA A 51 -27.37 -19.29 -18.42
C ALA A 51 -27.14 -19.39 -16.91
N THR A 52 -27.19 -20.62 -16.37
CA THR A 52 -26.94 -20.88 -14.94
C THR A 52 -25.52 -20.49 -14.55
N ALA A 53 -24.52 -20.82 -15.37
CA ALA A 53 -23.14 -20.43 -15.12
C ALA A 53 -22.95 -18.90 -15.13
N VAL A 54 -23.54 -18.20 -16.09
CA VAL A 54 -23.46 -16.73 -16.17
C VAL A 54 -24.16 -16.08 -14.97
N LEU A 55 -25.35 -16.58 -14.60
CA LEU A 55 -26.06 -16.09 -13.42
C LEU A 55 -25.26 -16.37 -12.13
N ALA A 56 -24.68 -17.56 -11.98
CA ALA A 56 -23.83 -17.88 -10.83
C ALA A 56 -22.61 -16.94 -10.77
N VAL A 57 -21.91 -16.73 -11.88
CA VAL A 57 -20.74 -15.83 -11.94
C VAL A 57 -21.09 -14.36 -11.69
N THR A 58 -22.30 -13.94 -12.04
CA THR A 58 -22.75 -12.54 -11.85
C THR A 58 -23.48 -12.30 -10.54
N ALA A 59 -23.99 -13.33 -9.85
CA ALA A 59 -24.75 -13.22 -8.60
C ALA A 59 -23.95 -13.66 -7.35
N VAL A 60 -22.93 -14.51 -7.51
CA VAL A 60 -22.13 -14.99 -6.36
C VAL A 60 -21.14 -13.91 -5.93
N ARG A 61 -21.20 -13.56 -4.64
CA ARG A 61 -20.29 -12.59 -4.00
C ARG A 61 -19.41 -13.33 -2.99
N VAL A 62 -18.10 -13.32 -3.24
CA VAL A 62 -17.10 -13.95 -2.36
C VAL A 62 -16.18 -12.86 -1.82
N ASP A 63 -16.06 -12.77 -0.50
CA ASP A 63 -15.24 -11.77 0.21
C ASP A 63 -15.54 -10.29 -0.15
N GLY A 64 -16.73 -10.02 -0.66
CA GLY A 64 -17.18 -8.67 -1.02
C GLY A 64 -16.88 -8.27 -2.47
N ARG A 65 -16.31 -9.17 -3.28
CA ARG A 65 -16.15 -9.05 -4.73
C ARG A 65 -17.07 -10.01 -5.47
N TRP A 66 -17.48 -9.66 -6.68
CA TRP A 66 -18.30 -10.53 -7.52
C TRP A 66 -17.44 -11.61 -8.19
N ALA A 67 -17.99 -12.81 -8.46
CA ALA A 67 -17.20 -13.90 -9.05
C ALA A 67 -16.58 -13.55 -10.42
N TYR A 68 -17.21 -12.68 -11.23
CA TYR A 68 -16.58 -12.18 -12.47
C TYR A 68 -15.33 -11.32 -12.19
N GLU A 69 -15.29 -10.57 -11.09
CA GLU A 69 -14.11 -9.78 -10.70
C GLU A 69 -12.96 -10.72 -10.34
N TRP A 70 -13.26 -11.84 -9.69
CA TRP A 70 -12.29 -12.90 -9.40
C TRP A 70 -11.75 -13.56 -10.66
N ILE A 71 -12.60 -13.84 -11.65
CA ILE A 71 -12.16 -14.39 -12.95
C ILE A 71 -11.25 -13.40 -13.68
N GLY A 72 -11.66 -12.13 -13.77
CA GLY A 72 -10.85 -11.08 -14.40
C GLY A 72 -9.53 -10.86 -13.66
N LEU A 73 -9.54 -10.98 -12.33
CA LEU A 73 -8.33 -10.89 -11.52
C LEU A 73 -7.41 -12.09 -11.71
N ALA A 74 -7.96 -13.31 -11.73
CA ALA A 74 -7.21 -14.54 -12.00
C ALA A 74 -6.57 -14.52 -13.39
N GLY A 75 -7.30 -14.03 -14.40
CA GLY A 75 -6.77 -13.82 -15.74
C GLY A 75 -5.59 -12.84 -15.72
N ARG A 76 -5.78 -11.62 -15.19
CA ARG A 76 -4.69 -10.61 -15.09
C ARG A 76 -3.48 -11.12 -14.31
N TYR A 77 -3.72 -11.83 -13.21
CA TYR A 77 -2.69 -12.48 -12.42
C TYR A 77 -1.93 -13.55 -13.22
N SER A 78 -2.62 -14.33 -14.05
CA SER A 78 -1.99 -15.39 -14.85
C SER A 78 -1.05 -14.83 -15.93
N TYR A 79 -1.39 -13.70 -16.54
CA TYR A 79 -0.66 -13.12 -17.68
C TYR A 79 0.47 -12.15 -17.29
N ARG A 80 0.52 -11.67 -16.04
CA ARG A 80 1.55 -10.72 -15.60
C ARG A 80 2.84 -11.39 -15.14
N ARG A 81 3.94 -10.63 -15.16
CA ARG A 81 5.21 -11.02 -14.55
C ARG A 81 4.99 -11.14 -13.03
N ARG A 82 5.47 -12.24 -12.45
CA ARG A 82 5.32 -12.56 -11.01
C ARG A 82 6.65 -12.82 -10.31
N ARG A 83 7.78 -12.61 -10.98
CA ARG A 83 9.11 -12.84 -10.42
C ARG A 83 10.04 -11.71 -10.83
N TRP A 84 10.75 -11.16 -9.85
CA TRP A 84 11.68 -10.05 -10.02
C TRP A 84 13.00 -10.40 -9.33
N PRO A 85 14.15 -10.02 -9.92
CA PRO A 85 15.41 -10.13 -9.23
C PRO A 85 15.42 -9.17 -8.03
N ALA A 86 16.00 -9.59 -6.90
CA ALA A 86 16.14 -8.76 -5.70
C ALA A 86 17.16 -7.61 -5.89
N THR A 87 18.04 -7.69 -6.89
CA THR A 87 18.94 -6.60 -7.25
C THR A 87 18.73 -6.20 -8.71
N PRO A 88 18.46 -4.92 -9.01
CA PRO A 88 18.40 -4.45 -10.38
C PRO A 88 19.75 -4.66 -11.08
N ASP A 89 19.72 -5.16 -12.32
CA ASP A 89 20.94 -5.30 -13.13
C ASP A 89 21.55 -3.91 -13.39
N PRO A 90 22.81 -3.64 -12.97
CA PRO A 90 23.46 -2.34 -13.17
C PRO A 90 23.55 -1.92 -14.64
N ALA A 91 23.44 -2.85 -15.60
CA ALA A 91 23.41 -2.54 -17.03
C ALA A 91 22.13 -1.84 -17.49
N HIS A 92 20.99 -2.05 -16.81
CA HIS A 92 19.70 -1.42 -17.17
C HIS A 92 19.66 0.08 -16.82
N GLY A 93 20.40 0.52 -15.79
CA GLY A 93 20.52 1.94 -15.44
C GLY A 93 21.26 2.75 -16.52
N ARG A 94 22.29 2.16 -17.13
CA ARG A 94 23.16 2.81 -18.13
C ARG A 94 22.52 3.02 -19.50
N SER A 95 21.63 2.14 -19.95
CA SER A 95 21.05 2.24 -21.31
C SER A 95 19.94 3.29 -21.42
N LEU A 96 19.21 3.56 -20.32
CA LEU A 96 18.15 4.56 -20.26
C LEU A 96 18.69 6.00 -20.13
N ASP A 97 19.86 6.18 -19.53
CA ASP A 97 20.52 7.49 -19.43
C ASP A 97 20.96 8.03 -20.79
N LEU A 98 21.36 7.12 -21.70
CA LEU A 98 21.66 7.44 -23.10
C LEU A 98 20.40 7.79 -23.91
N ALA A 99 19.24 7.21 -23.57
CA ALA A 99 17.99 7.44 -24.28
C ALA A 99 17.32 8.79 -23.94
N ASN A 100 17.60 9.35 -22.76
CA ASN A 100 17.02 10.61 -22.29
C ASN A 100 17.81 11.88 -22.70
N GLY A 101 18.84 11.75 -23.54
CA GLY A 101 19.47 12.90 -24.22
C GLY A 101 20.08 13.97 -23.31
N ARG A 102 20.40 13.65 -22.04
CA ARG A 102 21.09 14.59 -21.14
C ARG A 102 22.58 14.63 -21.49
N THR A 103 22.98 15.60 -22.30
CA THR A 103 24.37 16.06 -22.31
C THR A 103 24.70 16.67 -20.96
N ALA A 104 25.88 16.31 -20.44
CA ALA A 104 26.41 16.67 -19.14
C ALA A 104 26.30 18.17 -18.83
N GLY A 105 25.26 18.55 -18.10
CA GLY A 105 25.17 19.78 -17.33
C GLY A 105 25.22 19.41 -15.86
N THR A 106 26.42 19.52 -15.27
CA THR A 106 26.75 19.45 -13.83
C THR A 106 25.62 19.08 -12.87
N ALA A 107 25.23 17.80 -12.87
CA ALA A 107 24.62 17.14 -11.72
C ALA A 107 25.79 16.55 -10.91
N THR A 108 26.30 17.33 -9.97
CA THR A 108 27.31 16.87 -9.02
C THR A 108 26.62 15.93 -8.03
N GLY A 109 26.58 14.63 -8.32
CA GLY A 109 25.97 13.63 -7.45
C GLY A 109 25.54 12.34 -8.15
N ALA A 110 26.43 11.72 -8.93
CA ALA A 110 26.24 10.32 -9.31
C ALA A 110 26.55 9.42 -8.10
N GLY A 111 25.64 9.37 -7.13
CA GLY A 111 25.70 8.44 -6.01
C GLY A 111 25.52 7.00 -6.52
N SER A 112 26.56 6.18 -6.37
CA SER A 112 26.61 4.77 -6.78
C SER A 112 25.82 3.83 -5.86
N GLY A 113 24.72 4.30 -5.26
CA GLY A 113 23.84 3.48 -4.43
C GLY A 113 22.92 2.64 -5.33
N ALA A 114 22.92 1.33 -5.14
CA ALA A 114 21.99 0.43 -5.82
C ALA A 114 20.55 0.84 -5.48
N GLU A 115 19.67 0.94 -6.49
CA GLU A 115 18.26 1.20 -6.23
C GLU A 115 17.62 -0.02 -5.55
N PRO A 116 16.76 0.18 -4.53
CA PRO A 116 16.03 -0.90 -3.88
C PRO A 116 15.34 -1.83 -4.89
N GLY A 117 15.62 -3.14 -4.83
CA GLY A 117 15.04 -4.13 -5.75
C GLY A 117 13.51 -4.15 -5.70
N ILE A 118 12.98 -3.91 -4.50
CA ILE A 118 11.55 -3.77 -4.24
C ILE A 118 10.87 -2.70 -5.11
N LEU A 119 11.52 -1.57 -5.39
CA LEU A 119 10.94 -0.50 -6.22
C LEU A 119 10.72 -0.96 -7.65
N ALA A 120 11.69 -1.65 -8.24
CA ALA A 120 11.57 -2.18 -9.59
C ALA A 120 10.43 -3.20 -9.72
N ALA A 121 10.10 -3.90 -8.64
CA ALA A 121 9.04 -4.89 -8.61
C ALA A 121 7.63 -4.27 -8.50
N VAL A 122 7.47 -3.24 -7.66
CA VAL A 122 6.15 -2.69 -7.30
C VAL A 122 5.79 -1.37 -7.95
N SER A 123 6.79 -0.62 -8.45
CA SER A 123 6.59 0.61 -9.21
C SER A 123 7.62 0.70 -10.34
N PRO A 124 7.43 -0.05 -11.45
CA PRO A 124 8.39 -0.08 -12.55
C PRO A 124 8.74 1.31 -13.06
N GLY A 125 10.04 1.61 -13.17
CA GLY A 125 10.54 2.92 -13.58
C GLY A 125 10.59 3.98 -12.48
N ALA A 126 10.24 3.63 -11.23
CA ALA A 126 10.51 4.48 -10.08
C ALA A 126 12.01 4.65 -9.87
N ARG A 127 12.43 5.84 -9.44
CA ARG A 127 13.83 6.17 -9.17
C ARG A 127 13.95 7.02 -7.92
N ILE A 128 15.05 6.85 -7.19
CA ILE A 128 15.38 7.68 -6.04
C ILE A 128 16.34 8.78 -6.49
N GLY A 129 15.91 10.02 -6.34
CA GLY A 129 16.70 11.21 -6.60
C GLY A 129 16.75 12.12 -5.39
N GLU A 130 17.26 13.32 -5.61
CA GLU A 130 17.33 14.38 -4.61
C GLU A 130 16.48 15.58 -5.04
N LEU A 131 15.96 16.28 -4.05
CA LEU A 131 15.26 17.55 -4.20
C LEU A 131 15.80 18.55 -3.19
N ASP A 132 16.13 19.76 -3.63
CA ASP A 132 16.55 20.84 -2.74
C ASP A 132 15.34 21.38 -1.97
N LEU A 133 15.32 21.16 -0.65
CA LEU A 133 14.28 21.69 0.24
C LEU A 133 14.62 23.13 0.66
N ASP A 134 15.89 23.42 0.89
CA ASP A 134 16.47 24.73 1.18
C ASP A 134 17.92 24.76 0.69
N THR A 135 18.58 25.91 0.75
CA THR A 135 19.95 26.17 0.24
C THR A 135 21.01 25.19 0.78
N SER A 136 20.75 24.52 1.91
CA SER A 136 21.68 23.57 2.55
C SER A 136 21.07 22.20 2.86
N ILE A 137 19.84 21.91 2.43
CA ILE A 137 19.14 20.65 2.76
C ILE A 137 18.61 20.03 1.48
N ALA A 138 19.29 18.98 1.02
CA ALA A 138 18.77 18.06 0.01
C ALA A 138 17.97 16.95 0.71
N ILE A 139 16.86 16.53 0.09
CA ILE A 139 16.03 15.44 0.57
C ILE A 139 15.91 14.35 -0.50
N GLY A 140 15.83 13.10 -0.06
CA GLY A 140 15.53 11.98 -0.92
C GLY A 140 14.09 12.04 -1.43
N VAL A 141 13.90 11.79 -2.72
CA VAL A 141 12.58 11.73 -3.37
C VAL A 141 12.45 10.54 -4.30
N VAL A 142 11.28 9.89 -4.29
CA VAL A 142 10.93 8.88 -5.29
C VAL A 142 10.17 9.52 -6.44
N THR A 143 10.74 9.48 -7.63
CA THR A 143 10.04 9.83 -8.87
C THR A 143 9.41 8.60 -9.47
N HIS A 144 8.13 8.65 -9.80
CA HIS A 144 7.43 7.54 -10.47
C HIS A 144 6.27 8.04 -11.36
N GLU A 145 5.53 7.11 -11.96
CA GLU A 145 4.50 7.43 -12.97
C GLU A 145 3.41 8.38 -12.45
N ALA A 146 3.09 8.32 -11.15
CA ALA A 146 2.02 9.13 -10.57
C ALA A 146 2.48 10.46 -9.99
N GLY A 147 3.78 10.70 -9.89
CA GLY A 147 4.28 11.95 -9.33
C GLY A 147 5.64 11.84 -8.67
N LEU A 148 5.86 12.76 -7.74
CA LEU A 148 7.07 12.89 -6.95
C LEU A 148 6.71 12.75 -5.46
N THR A 149 7.39 11.85 -4.76
CA THR A 149 7.10 11.52 -3.35
C THR A 149 8.32 11.79 -2.48
N ALA A 150 8.12 12.47 -1.35
CA ALA A 150 9.11 12.64 -0.29
C ALA A 150 8.62 11.96 1.00
N VAL A 151 9.55 11.57 1.87
CA VAL A 151 9.26 10.84 3.10
C VAL A 151 9.81 11.60 4.30
N LEU A 152 8.98 11.70 5.34
CA LEU A 152 9.33 12.24 6.65
C LEU A 152 9.27 11.11 7.66
N GLU A 153 10.34 10.88 8.39
CA GLU A 153 10.32 10.09 9.61
C GLU A 153 9.68 10.91 10.73
N VAL A 154 8.84 10.27 11.54
CA VAL A 154 8.04 10.91 12.58
C VAL A 154 8.22 10.17 13.89
N GLU A 155 8.66 10.90 14.90
CA GLU A 155 8.81 10.41 16.27
C GLU A 155 7.89 11.21 17.21
N SER A 156 7.33 10.53 18.21
CA SER A 156 6.58 11.18 19.29
C SER A 156 7.55 11.81 20.28
N THR A 157 7.35 13.08 20.65
CA THR A 157 8.16 13.71 21.70
C THR A 157 7.66 13.38 23.12
N VAL A 158 6.59 12.60 23.23
CA VAL A 158 5.91 12.27 24.48
C VAL A 158 5.87 10.76 24.65
N ASP A 159 6.23 10.30 25.85
CA ASP A 159 6.11 8.89 26.24
C ASP A 159 4.62 8.52 26.34
N GLY A 160 4.13 7.73 25.40
CA GLY A 160 2.74 7.25 25.35
C GLY A 160 2.15 7.19 23.94
N SER A 161 0.92 6.65 23.81
CA SER A 161 0.19 6.64 22.54
C SER A 161 -0.30 8.05 22.22
N VAL A 162 0.50 8.82 21.48
CA VAL A 162 0.08 10.12 20.95
C VAL A 162 -0.82 9.88 19.75
N THR A 163 -2.03 10.43 19.83
CA THR A 163 -2.97 10.35 18.71
C THR A 163 -2.45 11.26 17.60
N LEU A 164 -2.12 10.68 16.44
CA LEU A 164 -1.78 11.44 15.25
C LEU A 164 -2.89 12.48 14.98
N PRO A 165 -2.53 13.71 14.53
CA PRO A 165 -3.53 14.70 14.15
C PRO A 165 -4.47 14.09 13.12
N SER A 166 -5.73 14.55 13.10
CA SER A 166 -6.74 14.00 12.20
C SER A 166 -6.14 13.84 10.80
N PRO A 167 -6.29 12.70 10.13
CA PRO A 167 -5.51 12.47 8.92
C PRO A 167 -5.79 13.49 7.78
N LEU A 168 -6.96 14.13 7.82
CA LEU A 168 -7.33 15.31 7.03
C LEU A 168 -6.44 16.55 7.24
N ALA A 169 -5.94 16.73 8.46
CA ALA A 169 -5.05 17.82 8.83
C ALA A 169 -3.66 17.64 8.20
N LEU A 170 -3.26 16.43 7.80
CA LEU A 170 -2.00 16.19 7.11
C LEU A 170 -2.02 16.65 5.65
N LEU A 171 -3.22 16.89 5.08
CA LEU A 171 -3.35 17.42 3.73
C LEU A 171 -3.21 18.94 3.72
N PRO A 172 -2.24 19.51 2.97
CA PRO A 172 -2.22 20.95 2.74
C PRO A 172 -3.52 21.40 2.04
N MET A 173 -3.86 22.66 2.22
CA MET A 173 -4.92 23.26 1.41
C MET A 173 -4.39 23.37 -0.02
N ALA A 174 -5.13 22.83 -0.98
CA ALA A 174 -4.79 22.95 -2.39
C ALA A 174 -5.30 24.31 -2.90
N GLU A 175 -4.44 25.08 -3.55
CA GLU A 175 -4.86 26.26 -4.29
C GLU A 175 -5.39 25.88 -5.68
N ALA A 176 -6.26 26.70 -6.26
CA ALA A 176 -6.83 26.42 -7.58
C ALA A 176 -5.73 26.43 -8.64
N GLY A 177 -5.54 25.29 -9.32
CA GLY A 177 -4.50 25.10 -10.33
C GLY A 177 -3.20 24.47 -9.81
N GLU A 178 -3.07 24.20 -8.51
CA GLU A 178 -1.90 23.50 -7.94
C GLU A 178 -2.04 21.98 -8.11
N SER A 179 -0.91 21.29 -8.29
CA SER A 179 -0.88 19.82 -8.32
C SER A 179 -1.41 19.24 -6.99
N PRO A 180 -2.33 18.26 -7.00
CA PRO A 180 -2.90 17.72 -5.78
C PRO A 180 -1.82 17.01 -4.94
N ILE A 181 -1.87 17.22 -3.63
CA ILE A 181 -1.07 16.47 -2.66
C ILE A 181 -1.85 15.28 -2.13
N THR A 182 -1.20 14.12 -2.16
CA THR A 182 -1.60 12.94 -1.43
C THR A 182 -0.69 12.77 -0.21
N ALA A 183 -1.27 12.41 0.93
CA ALA A 183 -0.53 12.08 2.14
C ALA A 183 -0.74 10.60 2.50
N GLN A 184 0.33 9.92 2.88
CA GLN A 184 0.30 8.54 3.34
C GLN A 184 1.02 8.46 4.67
N ALA A 185 0.30 8.08 5.73
CA ALA A 185 0.91 7.75 7.02
C ALA A 185 1.23 6.26 7.07
N LEU A 186 2.45 5.91 7.47
CA LEU A 186 2.88 4.52 7.68
C LEU A 186 3.31 4.34 9.13
N ILE A 187 2.95 3.21 9.71
CA ILE A 187 3.45 2.79 11.03
C ILE A 187 3.87 1.34 10.92
N GLU A 188 5.14 1.08 11.18
CA GLU A 188 5.66 -0.26 11.43
C GLU A 188 5.63 -0.56 12.92
N VAL A 189 5.15 -1.76 13.25
CA VAL A 189 5.20 -2.32 14.60
C VAL A 189 5.90 -3.67 14.51
N VAL A 190 7.02 -3.80 15.23
CA VAL A 190 7.75 -5.05 15.41
C VAL A 190 7.44 -5.56 16.82
N PRO A 191 6.80 -6.73 16.96
CA PRO A 191 6.49 -7.29 18.27
C PRO A 191 7.77 -7.59 19.04
N ALA A 192 7.70 -7.59 20.37
CA ALA A 192 8.82 -8.02 21.20
C ALA A 192 9.18 -9.49 20.86
N PRO A 193 10.48 -9.83 20.73
CA PRO A 193 10.89 -11.21 20.54
C PRO A 193 10.32 -12.09 21.64
N VAL A 194 9.56 -13.10 21.27
CA VAL A 194 9.19 -14.17 22.20
C VAL A 194 10.36 -15.14 22.18
N ASP A 195 11.22 -15.06 23.20
CA ASP A 195 12.39 -15.92 23.29
C ASP A 195 11.95 -17.34 23.66
N THR A 196 11.64 -18.14 22.64
CA THR A 196 11.15 -19.53 22.79
C THR A 196 12.17 -20.47 23.43
N THR A 197 13.39 -20.02 23.67
CA THR A 197 14.44 -20.78 24.37
C THR A 197 14.35 -20.66 25.89
N LEU A 198 13.75 -19.58 26.38
CA LEU A 198 13.34 -19.43 27.77
C LEU A 198 12.04 -20.24 27.91
N GLY A 199 12.06 -21.34 28.68
CA GLY A 199 10.92 -22.25 28.80
C GLY A 199 9.59 -21.54 29.14
N THR A 200 8.48 -22.28 28.95
CA THR A 200 7.10 -21.78 29.09
C THR A 200 6.83 -20.96 30.35
N ASP A 201 7.52 -21.25 31.46
CA ASP A 201 7.33 -20.59 32.76
C ASP A 201 7.84 -19.14 32.78
N VAL A 202 8.95 -18.84 32.09
CA VAL A 202 9.49 -17.47 31.97
C VAL A 202 8.62 -16.65 31.03
N GLU A 203 8.16 -17.25 29.93
CA GLU A 203 7.23 -16.65 28.99
C GLU A 203 5.88 -16.32 29.67
N GLN A 204 5.36 -17.25 30.48
CA GLN A 204 4.11 -17.08 31.21
C GLN A 204 4.24 -16.05 32.35
N SER A 205 5.38 -16.01 33.04
CA SER A 205 5.70 -14.98 34.04
C SER A 205 5.81 -13.59 33.40
N TYR A 206 6.52 -13.46 32.27
CA TYR A 206 6.63 -12.19 31.54
C TYR A 206 5.27 -11.70 31.03
N ARG A 207 4.44 -12.61 30.49
CA ARG A 207 3.06 -12.33 30.08
C ARG A 207 2.13 -12.03 31.26
N SER A 208 2.41 -12.57 32.46
CA SER A 208 1.66 -12.25 33.68
C SER A 208 1.94 -10.83 34.19
N LEU A 209 3.17 -10.35 34.00
CA LEU A 209 3.60 -9.00 34.38
C LEU A 209 3.23 -7.96 33.31
N HIS A 210 3.21 -8.38 32.04
CA HIS A 210 2.83 -7.58 30.90
C HIS A 210 1.77 -8.34 30.07
N PRO A 211 0.47 -8.19 30.42
CA PRO A 211 -0.63 -8.82 29.68
C PRO A 211 -0.62 -8.49 28.18
N THR A 212 -0.03 -7.34 27.83
CA THR A 212 0.29 -6.92 26.47
C THR A 212 1.70 -6.34 26.49
N PRO A 213 2.74 -7.10 26.12
CA PRO A 213 4.10 -6.58 26.14
C PRO A 213 4.23 -5.45 25.12
N PRO A 214 4.93 -4.35 25.45
CA PRO A 214 5.16 -3.29 24.48
C PRO A 214 5.95 -3.82 23.27
N PRO A 215 5.73 -3.29 22.06
CA PRO A 215 6.47 -3.71 20.88
C PRO A 215 7.97 -3.44 21.06
N ALA A 216 8.82 -4.30 20.47
CA ALA A 216 10.27 -4.06 20.46
C ALA A 216 10.65 -2.81 19.67
N ARG A 217 9.91 -2.52 18.61
CA ARG A 217 10.11 -1.31 17.80
C ARG A 217 8.78 -0.82 17.25
N ARG A 218 8.61 0.49 17.27
CA ARG A 218 7.53 1.19 16.59
C ARG A 218 8.13 2.38 15.86
N HIS A 219 7.91 2.45 14.55
CA HIS A 219 8.49 3.47 13.69
C HIS A 219 7.41 4.04 12.77
N GLY A 220 7.33 5.36 12.66
CA GLY A 220 6.33 6.06 11.87
C GLY A 220 6.93 6.90 10.75
N TRP A 221 6.25 6.92 9.60
CA TRP A 221 6.60 7.77 8.47
C TRP A 221 5.38 8.50 7.91
N ILE A 222 5.61 9.65 7.29
CA ILE A 222 4.63 10.35 6.48
C ILE A 222 5.25 10.57 5.10
N ALA A 223 4.66 9.94 4.09
CA ALA A 223 4.99 10.18 2.69
C ALA A 223 4.02 11.23 2.11
N LEU A 224 4.58 12.24 1.45
CA LEU A 224 3.85 13.28 0.75
C LEU A 224 4.13 13.16 -0.74
N GLN A 225 3.08 13.10 -1.55
CA GLN A 225 3.19 12.97 -2.99
C GLN A 225 2.54 14.14 -3.69
N ALA A 226 3.31 14.84 -4.52
CA ALA A 226 2.76 15.75 -5.53
C ALA A 226 2.35 14.92 -6.75
N THR A 227 1.05 14.86 -7.02
CA THR A 227 0.47 14.00 -8.06
C THR A 227 0.50 14.66 -9.43
N ARG A 228 0.81 13.88 -10.47
CA ARG A 228 0.76 14.33 -11.86
C ARG A 228 -0.69 14.29 -12.36
N THR A 229 -1.21 15.43 -12.83
CA THR A 229 -2.56 15.51 -13.43
C THR A 229 -2.50 15.35 -14.94
N ALA A 230 -3.52 14.73 -15.54
CA ALA A 230 -3.58 14.49 -16.99
C ALA A 230 -3.85 15.78 -17.79
N ASP A 231 -4.54 16.75 -17.20
CA ASP A 231 -4.93 18.02 -17.83
C ASP A 231 -3.82 19.08 -17.79
N GLY A 232 -2.75 18.84 -17.02
CA GLY A 232 -1.56 19.68 -16.99
C GLY A 232 -0.68 19.39 -18.20
N ALA A 233 -0.88 20.11 -19.30
CA ALA A 233 0.08 20.15 -20.40
C ALA A 233 1.44 20.65 -19.86
N GLY A 234 2.33 19.72 -19.49
CA GLY A 234 3.73 20.04 -19.18
C GLY A 234 4.09 20.29 -17.72
N THR A 235 3.42 19.67 -16.73
CA THR A 235 3.89 19.71 -15.31
C THR A 235 5.27 19.04 -15.19
N GLY A 236 6.32 19.84 -15.37
CA GLY A 236 7.71 19.42 -15.28
C GLY A 236 8.08 19.06 -13.83
N GLY A 237 9.14 18.27 -13.65
CA GLY A 237 9.59 17.83 -12.33
C GLY A 237 9.85 18.99 -11.34
N GLN A 238 10.20 20.18 -11.85
CA GLN A 238 10.48 21.36 -11.03
C GLN A 238 9.22 21.96 -10.38
N GLU A 239 8.07 21.92 -11.06
CA GLU A 239 6.79 22.39 -10.51
C GLU A 239 6.32 21.44 -9.40
N LEU A 240 6.38 20.13 -9.65
CA LEU A 240 6.09 19.11 -8.64
C LEU A 240 7.01 19.25 -7.43
N GLY A 241 8.30 19.53 -7.65
CA GLY A 241 9.26 19.79 -6.57
C GLY A 241 8.88 21.00 -5.72
N THR A 242 8.44 22.10 -6.33
CA THR A 242 8.04 23.33 -5.61
C THR A 242 6.79 23.10 -4.75
N VAL A 243 5.80 22.42 -5.31
CA VAL A 243 4.57 22.03 -4.61
C VAL A 243 4.89 21.09 -3.44
N LEU A 244 5.75 20.10 -3.67
CA LEU A 244 6.18 19.13 -2.66
C LEU A 244 6.96 19.79 -1.52
N THR A 245 7.93 20.66 -1.82
CA THR A 245 8.69 21.43 -0.82
C THR A 245 7.76 22.26 0.07
N SER A 246 6.77 22.92 -0.53
CA SER A 246 5.75 23.69 0.19
C SER A 246 4.89 22.78 1.09
N ALA A 247 4.47 21.61 0.60
CA ALA A 247 3.73 20.63 1.36
C ALA A 247 4.52 20.10 2.56
N ILE A 248 5.80 19.76 2.37
CA ILE A 248 6.70 19.28 3.43
C ILE A 248 6.79 20.31 4.56
N ARG A 249 7.10 21.58 4.23
CA ARG A 249 7.23 22.66 5.23
C ARG A 249 5.96 22.84 6.05
N ARG A 250 4.79 22.83 5.39
CA ARG A 250 3.47 22.96 6.04
C ARG A 250 3.18 21.77 6.95
N THR A 251 3.44 20.55 6.48
CA THR A 251 3.20 19.31 7.24
C THR A 251 4.09 19.20 8.47
N ARG A 252 5.40 19.47 8.33
CA ARG A 252 6.36 19.49 9.46
C ARG A 252 5.91 20.45 10.55
N ARG A 253 5.61 21.70 10.19
CA ARG A 253 5.12 22.72 11.14
C ARG A 253 3.85 22.27 11.88
N ARG A 254 2.98 21.51 11.21
CA ARG A 254 1.73 21.01 11.80
C ARG A 254 1.97 19.84 12.76
N LEU A 255 2.89 18.95 12.41
CA LEU A 255 3.31 17.82 13.26
C LEU A 255 4.05 18.30 14.50
N GLU A 256 4.97 19.26 14.36
CA GLU A 256 5.65 19.92 15.49
C GLU A 256 4.64 20.56 16.46
N LYS A 257 3.64 21.26 15.94
CA LYS A 257 2.55 21.82 16.75
C LYS A 257 1.72 20.75 17.47
N ALA A 258 1.68 19.52 16.94
CA ALA A 258 0.96 18.39 17.51
C ALA A 258 1.84 17.53 18.45
N GLY A 259 3.09 17.92 18.72
CA GLY A 259 3.98 17.19 19.63
C GLY A 259 4.79 16.06 18.97
N PHE A 260 5.07 16.18 17.67
CA PHE A 260 5.91 15.23 16.93
C PHE A 260 7.19 15.91 16.45
N THR A 261 8.31 15.20 16.52
CA THR A 261 9.54 15.55 15.80
C THR A 261 9.49 14.93 14.42
N THR A 262 9.96 15.68 13.42
CA THR A 262 10.00 15.23 12.03
C THR A 262 11.39 15.35 11.46
N ARG A 263 11.86 14.30 10.80
CA ARG A 263 13.14 14.25 10.11
C ARG A 263 12.92 13.96 8.63
N VAL A 264 13.57 14.73 7.77
CA VAL A 264 13.59 14.44 6.33
C VAL A 264 14.63 13.36 6.09
N LEU A 265 14.35 12.42 5.19
CA LEU A 265 15.32 11.41 4.78
C LEU A 265 16.12 11.94 3.59
N ASP A 266 17.44 11.72 3.60
CA ASP A 266 18.25 11.90 2.40
C ASP A 266 18.02 10.76 1.39
N ARG A 267 18.75 10.78 0.27
CA ARG A 267 18.61 9.78 -0.80
C ARG A 267 18.91 8.36 -0.31
N ASP A 268 19.98 8.18 0.45
CA ASP A 268 20.48 6.87 0.84
C ASP A 268 19.68 6.34 2.04
N GLU A 269 19.32 7.21 2.99
CA GLU A 269 18.39 6.87 4.08
C GLU A 269 17.00 6.47 3.57
N LEU A 270 16.52 7.12 2.50
CA LEU A 270 15.27 6.73 1.83
C LEU A 270 15.39 5.36 1.15
N ALA A 271 16.52 5.07 0.51
CA ALA A 271 16.78 3.75 -0.08
C ALA A 271 16.80 2.66 1.00
N ASP A 272 17.54 2.88 2.09
CA ASP A 272 17.61 1.97 3.24
C ASP A 272 16.25 1.72 3.88
N THR A 273 15.43 2.77 4.01
CA THR A 273 14.05 2.67 4.53
C THR A 273 13.17 1.80 3.62
N LEU A 274 13.33 1.92 2.31
CA LEU A 274 12.57 1.13 1.34
C LEU A 274 13.01 -0.34 1.34
N ASP A 275 14.31 -0.62 1.46
CA ASP A 275 14.83 -1.99 1.59
C ASP A 275 14.39 -2.65 2.90
N GLU A 276 14.39 -1.90 4.01
CA GLU A 276 13.90 -2.34 5.30
C GLU A 276 12.40 -2.72 5.21
N LEU A 277 11.55 -1.78 4.77
CA LEU A 277 10.12 -2.04 4.62
C LEU A 277 9.80 -3.05 3.50
N GLY A 278 10.70 -3.24 2.55
CA GLY A 278 10.61 -4.26 1.50
C GLY A 278 10.93 -5.67 1.99
N ALA A 279 11.59 -5.80 3.16
CA ALA A 279 12.29 -7.01 3.59
C ALA A 279 13.29 -7.51 2.53
N ASP A 280 13.98 -6.56 1.90
CA ASP A 280 14.97 -6.74 0.84
C ASP A 280 16.38 -6.29 1.29
N ARG A 281 16.57 -6.13 2.61
CA ARG A 281 17.83 -5.66 3.19
C ARG A 281 18.97 -6.65 2.90
N PRO A 282 20.18 -6.16 2.54
CA PRO A 282 21.39 -6.97 2.46
C PRO A 282 21.68 -7.68 3.80
N ASP A 283 22.35 -8.84 3.71
CA ASP A 283 22.75 -9.60 4.89
C ASP A 283 23.67 -8.73 5.79
N PRO A 284 23.33 -8.58 7.08
CA PRO A 284 24.03 -7.67 7.98
C PRO A 284 25.48 -8.11 8.30
N THR A 285 25.85 -9.37 8.03
CA THR A 285 27.17 -9.92 8.34
C THR A 285 28.19 -9.74 7.22
N ASN A 286 27.76 -9.83 5.95
CA ASN A 286 28.65 -9.77 4.79
C ASN A 286 28.26 -8.71 3.75
N GLY A 287 27.15 -8.00 3.96
CA GLY A 287 26.63 -6.98 3.05
C GLY A 287 26.16 -7.55 1.71
N ALA A 288 26.03 -8.87 1.58
CA ALA A 288 25.58 -9.49 0.34
C ALA A 288 24.10 -9.19 0.13
N PRO A 289 23.68 -8.80 -1.09
CA PRO A 289 22.27 -8.65 -1.38
C PRO A 289 21.54 -9.98 -1.15
N PRO A 290 20.26 -9.95 -0.77
CA PRO A 290 19.50 -11.16 -0.55
C PRO A 290 19.51 -12.03 -1.81
N SER A 291 20.04 -13.24 -1.67
CA SER A 291 20.21 -14.16 -2.79
C SER A 291 18.87 -14.80 -3.13
N GLY A 292 18.22 -14.33 -4.20
CA GLY A 292 17.01 -14.93 -4.73
C GLY A 292 16.14 -13.96 -5.52
N ALA A 293 15.04 -14.49 -6.06
CA ALA A 293 14.04 -13.67 -6.73
C ALA A 293 12.90 -13.38 -5.76
N MET A 294 12.43 -12.15 -5.77
CA MET A 294 11.13 -11.84 -5.21
C MET A 294 10.04 -12.44 -6.11
N ALA A 295 8.93 -12.86 -5.52
CA ALA A 295 7.83 -13.45 -6.27
C ALA A 295 6.47 -13.04 -5.73
N GLU A 296 5.54 -12.85 -6.64
CA GLU A 296 4.13 -12.73 -6.30
C GLU A 296 3.44 -14.08 -6.44
N GLU A 297 2.85 -14.52 -5.34
CA GLU A 297 1.92 -15.64 -5.28
C GLU A 297 0.50 -15.12 -5.07
N TRP A 298 -0.49 -16.01 -5.15
CA TRP A 298 -1.88 -15.59 -5.06
C TRP A 298 -2.18 -14.91 -3.73
N ALA A 299 -1.82 -15.53 -2.61
CA ALA A 299 -2.07 -14.98 -1.28
C ALA A 299 -0.87 -14.25 -0.66
N HIS A 300 0.33 -14.40 -1.24
CA HIS A 300 1.58 -13.97 -0.61
C HIS A 300 2.49 -13.20 -1.56
N TRP A 301 3.20 -12.22 -1.03
CA TRP A 301 4.43 -11.70 -1.62
C TRP A 301 5.61 -12.41 -0.98
N ARG A 302 6.58 -12.84 -1.78
CA ARG A 302 7.75 -13.60 -1.35
C ARG A 302 9.00 -12.79 -1.62
N THR A 303 9.82 -12.66 -0.59
CA THR A 303 11.24 -12.31 -0.74
C THR A 303 12.08 -13.57 -0.46
N PRO A 304 13.41 -13.52 -0.65
CA PRO A 304 14.27 -14.63 -0.28
C PRO A 304 14.19 -14.98 1.22
N THR A 305 13.91 -13.99 2.08
CA THR A 305 13.97 -14.11 3.54
C THR A 305 12.61 -14.26 4.20
N CYS A 306 11.51 -13.84 3.56
CA CYS A 306 10.19 -13.84 4.19
C CYS A 306 9.01 -14.08 3.23
N ALA A 307 7.86 -14.34 3.82
CA ALA A 307 6.54 -14.19 3.21
C ALA A 307 5.86 -12.95 3.77
N GLN A 308 5.06 -12.30 2.93
CA GLN A 308 4.26 -11.14 3.29
C GLN A 308 2.83 -11.31 2.77
N THR A 309 1.86 -10.72 3.46
CA THR A 309 0.48 -10.65 3.01
C THR A 309 -0.12 -9.29 3.35
N THR A 310 -0.76 -8.68 2.37
CA THR A 310 -1.46 -7.41 2.53
C THR A 310 -2.98 -7.62 2.61
N LEU A 311 -3.59 -6.95 3.59
CA LEU A 311 -5.02 -6.86 3.81
C LEU A 311 -5.47 -5.42 3.58
N ALA A 312 -6.45 -5.20 2.70
CA ALA A 312 -7.12 -3.91 2.56
C ALA A 312 -8.21 -3.76 3.62
N VAL A 313 -8.33 -2.54 4.16
CA VAL A 313 -9.48 -2.18 5.01
C VAL A 313 -10.63 -1.77 4.11
N VAL A 314 -11.72 -2.55 4.13
CA VAL A 314 -12.86 -2.37 3.21
C VAL A 314 -13.95 -1.52 3.85
N ASN A 315 -14.08 -1.57 5.17
CA ASN A 315 -15.03 -0.74 5.91
C ASN A 315 -14.30 -0.11 7.09
N TRP A 316 -14.18 1.21 7.06
CA TRP A 316 -13.65 1.97 8.17
C TRP A 316 -14.80 2.28 9.13
N PRO A 317 -14.80 1.79 10.39
CA PRO A 317 -15.68 2.31 11.42
C PRO A 317 -15.30 3.78 11.69
N ASP A 318 -16.06 4.50 12.51
CA ASP A 318 -15.81 5.92 12.78
C ASP A 318 -14.30 6.28 12.90
N PRO A 319 -13.79 7.31 12.21
CA PRO A 319 -12.37 7.67 12.22
C PRO A 319 -11.77 7.93 13.61
N SER A 320 -12.60 8.18 14.63
CA SER A 320 -12.20 8.26 16.04
C SER A 320 -11.68 6.94 16.64
N ILE A 321 -11.97 5.79 16.01
CA ILE A 321 -11.64 4.44 16.50
C ILE A 321 -10.25 3.95 15.98
N GLY A 322 -9.63 4.71 15.08
CA GLY A 322 -8.53 4.22 14.22
C GLY A 322 -7.25 3.78 14.92
N SER A 323 -6.69 4.57 15.84
CA SER A 323 -5.37 4.28 16.44
C SER A 323 -5.40 3.06 17.38
N ALA A 324 -6.36 3.03 18.32
CA ALA A 324 -6.51 1.93 19.27
C ALA A 324 -6.96 0.63 18.59
N ALA A 325 -7.71 0.71 17.48
CA ALA A 325 -8.00 -0.48 16.70
C ALA A 325 -6.76 -1.02 16.00
N PHE A 326 -5.91 -0.14 15.45
CA PHE A 326 -4.65 -0.57 14.82
C PHE A 326 -3.69 -1.21 15.83
N GLU A 327 -3.48 -0.61 17.00
CA GLU A 327 -2.60 -1.19 18.04
C GLU A 327 -3.06 -2.62 18.39
N ARG A 328 -4.38 -2.83 18.57
CA ARG A 328 -4.95 -4.17 18.79
C ARG A 328 -4.76 -5.13 17.62
N LEU A 329 -4.73 -4.65 16.38
CA LEU A 329 -4.45 -5.50 15.22
C LEU A 329 -2.98 -5.91 15.17
N ALA A 330 -2.06 -4.98 15.45
CA ALA A 330 -0.62 -5.28 15.51
C ALA A 330 -0.31 -6.27 16.65
N ASP A 331 -0.91 -6.08 17.82
CA ASP A 331 -0.78 -7.00 18.95
C ASP A 331 -1.32 -8.40 18.62
N ALA A 332 -2.50 -8.47 17.99
CA ALA A 332 -3.09 -9.74 17.56
C ALA A 332 -2.29 -10.46 16.47
N ALA A 333 -1.59 -9.72 15.61
CA ALA A 333 -0.77 -10.30 14.55
C ALA A 333 0.40 -11.12 15.11
N GLY A 334 1.03 -10.65 16.18
CA GLY A 334 2.22 -11.28 16.76
C GLY A 334 3.42 -11.36 15.81
N VAL A 335 3.40 -10.63 14.69
CA VAL A 335 4.44 -10.57 13.67
C VAL A 335 4.67 -9.13 13.23
N PRO A 336 5.83 -8.78 12.64
CA PRO A 336 6.06 -7.46 12.06
C PRO A 336 4.91 -7.02 11.14
N THR A 337 4.39 -5.83 11.42
CA THR A 337 3.16 -5.32 10.82
C THR A 337 3.36 -3.89 10.36
N VAL A 338 2.96 -3.58 9.12
CA VAL A 338 2.96 -2.22 8.57
C VAL A 338 1.52 -1.82 8.26
N LEU A 339 1.02 -0.76 8.90
CA LEU A 339 -0.21 -0.09 8.47
C LEU A 339 0.15 1.11 7.63
N ALA A 340 -0.49 1.22 6.47
CA ALA A 340 -0.49 2.42 5.66
C ALA A 340 -1.90 3.00 5.55
N LEU A 341 -2.01 4.31 5.72
CA LEU A 341 -3.22 5.10 5.57
C LEU A 341 -2.97 6.20 4.54
N GLY A 342 -3.51 6.03 3.33
CA GLY A 342 -3.44 6.99 2.24
C GLY A 342 -4.67 7.89 2.18
N ILE A 343 -4.45 9.18 1.95
CA ILE A 343 -5.48 10.21 2.00
C ILE A 343 -5.21 11.24 0.91
N ARG A 344 -6.27 11.61 0.19
CA ARG A 344 -6.24 12.70 -0.79
C ARG A 344 -7.55 13.47 -0.79
N ARG A 345 -7.48 14.72 -1.24
CA ARG A 345 -8.69 15.50 -1.55
C ARG A 345 -9.34 14.93 -2.81
N ALA A 346 -10.66 14.87 -2.81
CA ALA A 346 -11.46 14.51 -3.96
C ALA A 346 -12.54 15.59 -4.17
N ASP A 347 -13.15 15.62 -5.35
CA ASP A 347 -14.16 16.64 -5.71
C ASP A 347 -15.29 16.76 -4.68
N GLN A 348 -15.66 15.65 -4.04
CA GLN A 348 -16.63 15.58 -2.97
C GLN A 348 -16.03 15.05 -1.66
N GLY A 349 -15.06 15.78 -1.11
CA GLY A 349 -14.52 15.55 0.22
C GLY A 349 -13.14 14.90 0.21
N VAL A 350 -13.01 13.72 0.81
CA VAL A 350 -11.73 13.05 1.05
C VAL A 350 -11.85 11.58 0.72
N ASP A 351 -10.89 11.08 -0.04
CA ASP A 351 -10.71 9.65 -0.28
C ASP A 351 -9.67 9.12 0.71
N VAL A 352 -10.04 8.07 1.44
CA VAL A 352 -9.22 7.45 2.47
C VAL A 352 -9.12 5.97 2.16
N GLN A 353 -7.90 5.45 2.12
CA GLN A 353 -7.63 4.03 1.95
C GLN A 353 -6.63 3.57 3.01
N ALA A 354 -6.82 2.35 3.51
CA ALA A 354 -5.88 1.75 4.44
C ALA A 354 -5.55 0.31 4.05
N ALA A 355 -4.31 -0.07 4.29
CA ALA A 355 -3.80 -1.41 4.06
C ALA A 355 -2.89 -1.82 5.22
N LEU A 356 -2.98 -3.09 5.60
CA LEU A 356 -2.21 -3.73 6.66
C LEU A 356 -1.37 -4.83 6.03
N ARG A 357 -0.05 -4.74 6.10
CA ARG A 357 0.88 -5.77 5.64
C ARG A 357 1.48 -6.50 6.83
N LEU A 358 1.44 -7.82 6.76
CA LEU A 358 1.99 -8.75 7.75
C LEU A 358 3.19 -9.45 7.15
N THR A 359 4.27 -9.58 7.91
CA THR A 359 5.54 -10.17 7.45
C THR A 359 6.02 -11.24 8.41
N SER A 360 6.39 -12.41 7.91
CA SER A 360 7.04 -13.46 8.70
C SER A 360 7.94 -14.34 7.84
N ALA A 361 8.86 -15.09 8.45
CA ALA A 361 9.78 -15.96 7.73
C ALA A 361 9.05 -17.02 6.87
N THR A 362 7.89 -17.51 7.35
CA THR A 362 7.14 -18.58 6.68
C THR A 362 5.74 -18.14 6.25
N ARG A 363 5.20 -18.77 5.20
CA ARG A 363 3.80 -18.58 4.76
C ARG A 363 2.81 -18.97 5.85
N HIS A 364 3.09 -20.06 6.55
CA HIS A 364 2.22 -20.58 7.61
C HIS A 364 2.05 -19.57 8.74
N ASP A 365 3.14 -18.92 9.17
CA ASP A 365 3.08 -17.91 10.22
C ASP A 365 2.32 -16.67 9.78
N VAL A 366 2.49 -16.24 8.52
CA VAL A 366 1.69 -15.15 7.96
C VAL A 366 0.20 -15.53 7.89
N ASP A 367 -0.14 -16.73 7.45
CA ASP A 367 -1.53 -17.18 7.35
C ASP A 367 -2.20 -17.27 8.74
N ARG A 368 -1.46 -17.71 9.76
CA ARG A 368 -1.89 -17.66 11.16
C ARG A 368 -2.11 -16.22 11.61
N ALA A 369 -1.17 -15.32 11.38
CA ALA A 369 -1.31 -13.91 11.73
C ALA A 369 -2.52 -13.27 11.01
N VAL A 370 -2.77 -13.59 9.74
CA VAL A 370 -3.95 -13.15 9.00
C VAL A 370 -5.24 -13.63 9.66
N HIS A 371 -5.28 -14.87 10.17
CA HIS A 371 -6.44 -15.40 10.89
C HIS A 371 -6.72 -14.61 12.17
N GLU A 372 -5.71 -14.41 13.01
CA GLU A 372 -5.82 -13.67 14.28
C GLU A 372 -6.23 -12.21 14.06
N VAL A 373 -5.59 -11.53 13.11
CA VAL A 373 -5.90 -10.14 12.74
C VAL A 373 -7.32 -10.00 12.21
N ARG A 374 -7.81 -10.95 11.41
CA ARG A 374 -9.20 -10.94 10.93
C ARG A 374 -10.20 -11.18 12.06
N ALA A 375 -9.90 -12.08 12.99
CA ALA A 375 -10.74 -12.31 14.17
C ALA A 375 -10.80 -11.04 15.06
N CYS A 376 -9.66 -10.40 15.32
CA CYS A 376 -9.57 -9.14 16.06
C CYS A 376 -10.33 -8.00 15.33
N ALA A 377 -10.17 -7.89 14.01
CA ALA A 377 -10.88 -6.90 13.21
C ALA A 377 -12.41 -7.10 13.29
N ALA A 378 -12.89 -8.35 13.17
CA ALA A 378 -14.31 -8.65 13.29
C ALA A 378 -14.88 -8.25 14.66
N ALA A 379 -14.14 -8.49 15.74
CA ALA A 379 -14.54 -8.08 17.10
C ALA A 379 -14.60 -6.56 17.29
N THR A 380 -13.92 -5.78 16.44
CA THR A 380 -13.88 -4.31 16.49
C THR A 380 -14.75 -3.64 15.42
N GLY A 381 -15.50 -4.42 14.64
CA GLY A 381 -16.34 -3.92 13.54
C GLY A 381 -15.57 -3.51 12.28
N LEU A 382 -14.25 -3.76 12.25
CA LEU A 382 -13.40 -3.57 11.08
C LEU A 382 -13.58 -4.74 10.11
N ARG A 383 -13.64 -4.42 8.81
CA ARG A 383 -13.66 -5.45 7.76
C ARG A 383 -12.37 -5.41 6.96
N LEU A 384 -11.58 -6.48 7.07
CA LEU A 384 -10.35 -6.69 6.33
C LEU A 384 -10.58 -7.66 5.17
N ARG A 385 -9.91 -7.41 4.05
CA ARG A 385 -9.92 -8.29 2.87
C ARG A 385 -8.50 -8.50 2.39
N ARG A 386 -8.09 -9.77 2.24
CA ARG A 386 -6.77 -10.09 1.68
C ARG A 386 -6.72 -9.72 0.20
N LEU A 387 -5.59 -9.15 -0.22
CA LEU A 387 -5.34 -8.74 -1.60
C LEU A 387 -4.89 -9.91 -2.46
N ASP A 388 -5.69 -10.96 -2.49
CA ASP A 388 -5.41 -12.16 -3.26
C ASP A 388 -5.30 -11.82 -4.74
N GLY A 389 -4.19 -12.20 -5.38
CA GLY A 389 -3.86 -11.85 -6.75
C GLY A 389 -3.53 -10.36 -6.94
N GLU A 390 -3.26 -9.61 -5.88
CA GLU A 390 -2.93 -8.17 -5.89
C GLU A 390 -1.86 -7.81 -4.83
N GLN A 391 -1.04 -8.76 -4.41
CA GLN A 391 -0.07 -8.57 -3.33
C GLN A 391 1.00 -7.55 -3.71
N ALA A 392 1.43 -7.46 -4.97
CA ALA A 392 2.38 -6.43 -5.43
C ALA A 392 1.83 -5.01 -5.18
N HIS A 393 0.56 -4.79 -5.48
CA HIS A 393 -0.12 -3.51 -5.23
C HIS A 393 -0.29 -3.26 -3.72
N GLY A 394 -0.54 -4.32 -2.95
CA GLY A 394 -0.58 -4.25 -1.48
C GLY A 394 0.75 -3.82 -0.87
N VAL A 395 1.85 -4.40 -1.35
CA VAL A 395 3.22 -4.01 -0.97
C VAL A 395 3.49 -2.57 -1.37
N ALA A 396 3.19 -2.16 -2.61
CA ALA A 396 3.34 -0.77 -3.06
C ALA A 396 2.60 0.22 -2.15
N ALA A 397 1.36 -0.10 -1.78
CA ALA A 397 0.51 0.74 -0.92
C ALA A 397 0.96 0.76 0.55
N THR A 398 1.88 -0.11 0.94
CA THR A 398 2.48 -0.18 2.28
C THR A 398 3.99 0.12 2.26
N LEU A 399 4.46 0.72 1.17
CA LEU A 399 5.72 1.46 1.07
C LEU A 399 5.42 2.97 1.00
N PRO A 400 6.35 3.85 1.40
CA PRO A 400 6.15 5.30 1.42
C PRO A 400 6.23 5.92 0.01
N LEU A 401 5.27 5.55 -0.86
CA LEU A 401 5.20 5.93 -2.28
C LEU A 401 4.07 6.92 -2.61
N GLY A 402 3.46 7.52 -1.58
CA GLY A 402 2.31 8.42 -1.74
C GLY A 402 0.96 7.73 -1.60
N GLY A 403 0.95 6.41 -1.40
CA GLY A 403 -0.22 5.62 -1.05
C GLY A 403 -1.23 5.40 -2.18
N PHE A 404 -2.30 4.70 -1.82
CA PHE A 404 -3.41 4.18 -2.64
C PHE A 404 -3.13 2.83 -3.30
N LEU A 405 -4.07 1.89 -3.10
CA LEU A 405 -4.09 0.61 -3.79
C LEU A 405 -4.48 0.88 -5.24
N ARG A 406 -3.59 0.54 -6.18
CA ARG A 406 -3.82 0.68 -7.61
C ARG A 406 -4.06 -0.66 -8.28
#